data_AF-A0A171A9T0-F1
#
_entry.id   AF-A0A171A9T0-F1
#
_cell.length_a   1.000
_cell.length_b   1.000
_cell.length_c   1.000
_cell.angle_alpha   90.00
_cell.angle_beta   90.00
_cell.angle_gamma   90.00
#
_symmetry.space_group_name_H-M   'P 1'
#
loop_
_entity.id
_entity.type
_entity.pdbx_description
1 polymer ?
#
loop_
_entity_poly.entity_id
_entity_poly.type
_entity_poly.pdbx_seq_one_letter_code
_entity_poly.pdbx_strand_id
1 'polypeptide(L)'
;ISRGKVILKRTTDKEKRKNLAEAIETFEEWIEDYKTNSRNKENFSYLPLELIEEYQPLAIKYGVQEDDFLKAYKDVEGDLKKLRTKKVEGKEITWDIERNDRLKEVAKIVKEKDLPLFETEEPLKGLPTKEHTHMIMLGYSSDQSKIKKCTSLIKEKLEQ
;
A
#
# COMPACT_ATOMS: atom_id res chain seq x y z
N ILE A 1 4.05 20.73 -15.32
CA ILE A 1 3.92 20.89 -16.80
C ILE A 1 3.95 22.34 -17.24
N SER A 2 3.12 23.25 -16.68
CA SER A 2 3.03 24.64 -17.19
C SER A 2 4.38 25.38 -17.21
N ARG A 3 5.23 25.20 -16.18
CA ARG A 3 6.58 25.77 -16.13
C ARG A 3 7.50 25.25 -17.24
N GLY A 4 7.46 23.95 -17.56
CA GLY A 4 8.26 23.35 -18.64
C GLY A 4 7.91 23.96 -20.01
N LYS A 5 6.62 24.11 -20.30
CA LYS A 5 6.15 24.75 -21.54
C LYS A 5 6.54 26.24 -21.62
N VAL A 6 6.59 26.95 -20.50
CA VAL A 6 7.08 28.34 -20.44
C VAL A 6 8.58 28.43 -20.71
N ILE A 7 9.37 27.51 -20.14
CA ILE A 7 10.83 27.44 -20.37
C ILE A 7 11.10 27.12 -21.85
N LEU A 8 10.42 26.11 -22.42
CA LEU A 8 10.53 25.76 -23.84
C LEU A 8 10.29 26.97 -24.77
N LYS A 9 9.31 27.82 -24.46
CA LYS A 9 9.01 29.03 -25.24
C LYS A 9 10.13 30.08 -25.16
N ARG A 10 10.86 30.15 -24.05
CA ARG A 10 11.95 31.10 -23.80
C ARG A 10 13.31 30.56 -24.28
N THR A 11 13.44 29.26 -24.47
CA THR A 11 14.65 28.62 -24.99
C THR A 11 14.79 28.87 -26.50
N THR A 12 15.86 29.58 -26.86
CA THR A 12 16.23 29.91 -28.24
C THR A 12 17.21 28.90 -28.84
N ASP A 13 18.02 28.25 -28.00
CA ASP A 13 18.94 27.19 -28.41
C ASP A 13 18.18 25.99 -28.99
N LYS A 14 18.53 25.59 -30.23
CA LYS A 14 17.78 24.58 -30.98
C LYS A 14 17.88 23.18 -30.37
N GLU A 15 19.05 22.80 -29.88
CA GLU A 15 19.30 21.46 -29.32
C GLU A 15 18.59 21.31 -27.97
N LYS A 16 18.74 22.30 -27.08
CA LYS A 16 18.04 22.32 -25.79
C LYS A 16 16.53 22.37 -25.97
N ARG A 17 16.04 23.09 -26.98
CA ARG A 17 14.61 23.15 -27.29
C ARG A 17 14.07 21.80 -27.74
N LYS A 18 14.82 21.07 -28.58
CA LYS A 18 14.46 19.70 -28.97
C LYS A 18 14.39 18.78 -27.76
N ASN A 19 15.44 18.76 -26.93
CA ASN A 19 15.49 17.91 -25.73
C ASN A 19 14.35 18.24 -24.74
N LEU A 20 14.02 19.52 -24.57
CA LEU A 20 12.90 19.95 -23.72
C LEU A 20 11.53 19.54 -24.30
N ALA A 21 11.36 19.59 -25.62
CA ALA A 21 10.12 19.18 -26.26
C ALA A 21 9.90 17.67 -26.09
N GLU A 22 10.92 16.86 -26.39
CA GLU A 22 10.89 15.41 -26.20
C GLU A 22 10.62 15.03 -24.74
N ALA A 23 11.30 15.65 -23.79
CA ALA A 23 11.07 15.39 -22.36
C ALA A 23 9.65 15.77 -21.90
N ILE A 24 9.06 16.84 -22.46
CA ILE A 24 7.67 17.22 -22.16
C ILE A 24 6.70 16.19 -22.74
N GLU A 25 6.93 15.74 -23.98
CA GLU A 25 6.10 14.74 -24.66
C GLU A 25 6.10 13.41 -23.89
N THR A 26 7.28 12.86 -23.58
CA THR A 26 7.40 11.64 -22.76
C THR A 26 6.68 11.77 -21.41
N PHE A 27 6.75 12.95 -20.78
CA PHE A 27 6.06 13.19 -19.51
C PHE A 27 4.53 13.28 -19.67
N GLU A 28 4.03 13.83 -20.78
CA GLU A 28 2.61 13.90 -21.08
C GLU A 28 2.03 12.51 -21.40
N GLU A 29 2.74 11.70 -22.19
CA GLU A 29 2.40 10.29 -22.45
C GLU A 29 2.34 9.49 -21.15
N TRP A 30 3.33 9.67 -20.27
CA TRP A 30 3.33 9.03 -18.96
C TRP A 30 2.14 9.44 -18.09
N ILE A 31 1.74 10.71 -18.11
CA ILE A 31 0.54 11.18 -17.38
C ILE A 31 -0.74 10.57 -17.95
N GLU A 32 -0.83 10.43 -19.27
CA GLU A 32 -1.98 9.85 -19.93
C GLU A 32 -2.10 8.36 -19.59
N ASP A 33 -1.00 7.60 -19.65
CA ASP A 33 -0.96 6.21 -19.21
C ASP A 33 -1.34 6.07 -17.73
N TYR A 34 -0.79 6.93 -16.86
CA TYR A 34 -1.08 6.93 -15.44
C TYR A 34 -2.57 7.12 -15.14
N LYS A 35 -3.25 8.02 -15.87
CA LYS A 35 -4.69 8.27 -15.74
C LYS A 35 -5.52 7.13 -16.31
N THR A 36 -5.20 6.68 -17.52
CA THR A 36 -5.95 5.65 -18.25
C THR A 36 -5.93 4.33 -17.50
N ASN A 37 -4.78 3.94 -16.96
CA ASN A 37 -4.63 2.70 -16.19
C ASN A 37 -5.06 2.83 -14.72
N SER A 38 -5.61 3.98 -14.31
CA SER A 38 -5.97 4.24 -12.90
C SER A 38 -4.86 3.84 -11.92
N ARG A 39 -3.58 4.11 -12.25
CA ARG A 39 -2.44 3.72 -11.41
C ARG A 39 -2.48 4.36 -10.02
N ASN A 40 -3.32 5.39 -9.84
CA ASN A 40 -3.65 5.95 -8.53
C ASN A 40 -4.47 5.01 -7.61
N LYS A 41 -5.25 4.07 -8.18
CA LYS A 41 -6.05 3.08 -7.42
C LYS A 41 -5.21 1.92 -6.90
N GLU A 42 -4.00 1.73 -7.43
CA GLU A 42 -3.01 0.75 -6.94
C GLU A 42 -2.19 1.30 -5.77
N ASN A 43 -2.52 2.50 -5.27
CA ASN A 43 -1.79 3.11 -4.18
C ASN A 43 -2.24 2.50 -2.85
N PHE A 44 -1.52 1.48 -2.42
CA PHE A 44 -1.73 0.82 -1.13
C PHE A 44 -1.32 1.74 0.02
N SER A 45 -2.22 2.63 0.42
CA SER A 45 -2.02 3.59 1.52
C SER A 45 -1.58 2.89 2.81
N TYR A 46 -0.66 3.51 3.55
CA TYR A 46 -0.11 2.93 4.76
C TYR A 46 -1.05 3.12 5.96
N LEU A 47 -1.17 2.06 6.77
CA LEU A 47 -1.81 2.12 8.07
C LEU A 47 -0.82 2.58 9.15
N PRO A 48 -1.30 3.27 10.20
CA PRO A 48 -0.49 3.55 11.39
C PRO A 48 0.02 2.26 12.04
N LEU A 49 1.25 2.28 12.55
CA LEU A 49 1.88 1.12 13.18
C LEU A 49 1.03 0.54 14.32
N GLU A 50 0.52 1.40 15.21
CA GLU A 50 -0.34 1.02 16.34
C GLU A 50 -1.57 0.22 15.88
N LEU A 51 -2.17 0.63 14.76
CA LEU A 51 -3.34 -0.05 14.22
C LEU A 51 -2.99 -1.43 13.66
N ILE A 52 -1.80 -1.62 13.09
CA ILE A 52 -1.36 -2.95 12.61
C ILE A 52 -1.14 -3.87 13.82
N GLU A 53 -0.53 -3.36 14.89
CA GLU A 53 -0.26 -4.11 16.12
C GLU A 53 -1.53 -4.61 16.79
N GLU A 54 -2.59 -3.79 16.85
CA GLU A 54 -3.89 -4.19 17.40
C GLU A 54 -4.53 -5.39 16.67
N TYR A 55 -4.13 -5.66 15.42
CA TYR A 55 -4.65 -6.78 14.63
C TYR A 55 -3.79 -8.05 14.70
N GLN A 56 -2.64 -8.03 15.38
CA GLN A 56 -1.77 -9.20 15.54
C GLN A 56 -2.51 -10.43 16.12
N PRO A 57 -3.34 -10.33 17.18
CA PRO A 57 -4.04 -11.50 17.72
C PRO A 57 -4.94 -12.18 16.69
N LEU A 58 -5.60 -11.41 15.84
CA LEU A 58 -6.43 -11.93 14.75
C LEU A 58 -5.58 -12.57 13.66
N ALA A 59 -4.43 -11.99 13.33
CA ALA A 59 -3.49 -12.56 12.36
C ALA A 59 -2.91 -13.90 12.83
N ILE A 60 -2.60 -14.05 14.12
CA ILE A 60 -2.19 -15.32 14.74
C ILE A 60 -3.31 -16.36 14.58
N LYS A 61 -4.56 -16.00 14.90
CA LYS A 61 -5.71 -16.89 14.77
C LYS A 61 -5.93 -17.41 13.35
N TYR A 62 -5.69 -16.56 12.34
CA TYR A 62 -5.83 -16.92 10.93
C TYR A 62 -4.56 -17.52 10.29
N GLY A 63 -3.42 -17.46 10.99
CA GLY A 63 -2.11 -17.90 10.48
C GLY A 63 -1.58 -17.05 9.33
N VAL A 64 -1.82 -15.73 9.37
CA VAL A 64 -1.40 -14.75 8.32
C VAL A 64 -0.48 -13.67 8.89
N GLN A 65 0.40 -14.07 9.79
CA GLN A 65 1.37 -13.17 10.42
C GLN A 65 2.44 -12.73 9.41
N GLU A 66 2.83 -11.46 9.48
CA GLU A 66 3.91 -10.86 8.67
C GLU A 66 4.95 -10.25 9.62
N ASP A 67 5.58 -11.10 10.44
CA ASP A 67 6.47 -10.68 11.52
C ASP A 67 7.74 -9.97 10.99
N ASP A 68 8.19 -10.34 9.79
CA ASP A 68 9.35 -9.75 9.12
C ASP A 68 9.08 -8.29 8.71
N PHE A 69 7.96 -8.05 8.02
CA PHE A 69 7.52 -6.71 7.65
C PHE A 69 7.21 -5.87 8.89
N LEU A 70 6.48 -6.44 9.87
CA LEU A 70 6.12 -5.70 11.07
C LEU A 70 7.36 -5.27 11.86
N LYS A 71 8.35 -6.16 12.02
CA LYS A 71 9.65 -5.79 12.63
C LYS A 71 10.32 -4.66 11.86
N ALA A 72 10.38 -4.78 10.52
CA ALA A 72 11.00 -3.76 9.69
C ALA A 72 10.29 -2.40 9.81
N TYR A 73 8.96 -2.40 9.94
CA TYR A 73 8.12 -1.21 10.08
C TYR A 73 8.23 -0.59 11.48
N LYS A 74 8.34 -1.42 12.54
CA LYS A 74 8.64 -0.97 13.92
C LYS A 74 9.99 -0.27 14.03
N ASP A 75 11.03 -0.85 13.44
CA ASP A 75 12.38 -0.28 13.45
C ASP A 75 12.47 1.11 12.81
N VAL A 76 11.55 1.43 11.90
CA VAL A 76 11.44 2.76 11.28
C VAL A 76 10.37 3.63 11.92
N GLU A 77 9.76 3.20 13.03
CA GLU A 77 8.72 3.89 13.78
C GLU A 77 7.49 4.23 12.91
N GLY A 78 7.18 3.39 11.92
CA GLY A 78 6.12 3.65 10.95
C GLY A 78 6.43 4.75 9.92
N ASP A 79 7.68 5.25 9.85
CA ASP A 79 8.08 6.27 8.89
C ASP A 79 8.23 5.69 7.47
N LEU A 80 7.28 6.06 6.61
CA LEU A 80 7.23 5.68 5.21
C LEU A 80 8.51 6.00 4.42
N LYS A 81 9.12 7.17 4.68
CA LYS A 81 10.30 7.60 3.91
C LYS A 81 11.50 6.75 4.27
N LYS A 82 11.65 6.39 5.55
CA LYS A 82 12.69 5.47 6.01
C LYS A 82 12.45 4.04 5.50
N LEU A 83 11.19 3.61 5.41
CA LEU A 83 10.85 2.29 4.86
C LEU A 83 11.27 2.14 3.39
N ARG A 84 11.12 3.21 2.60
CA ARG A 84 11.53 3.25 1.18
C ARG A 84 13.03 3.14 0.95
N THR A 85 13.85 3.35 1.98
CA THR A 85 15.31 3.21 1.89
C THR A 85 15.82 1.98 2.63
N LYS A 86 14.99 1.35 3.48
CA LYS A 86 15.34 0.14 4.21
C LYS A 86 15.28 -1.08 3.30
N LYS A 87 16.43 -1.75 3.12
CA LYS A 87 16.52 -3.00 2.35
C LYS A 87 15.93 -4.18 3.12
N VAL A 88 15.40 -5.15 2.38
CA VAL A 88 15.01 -6.46 2.91
C VAL A 88 16.28 -7.27 3.13
N GLU A 89 16.37 -7.99 4.26
CA GLU A 89 17.53 -8.85 4.52
C GLU A 89 17.65 -9.92 3.42
N GLY A 90 18.82 -9.99 2.79
CA GLY A 90 19.09 -10.95 1.71
C GLY A 90 18.51 -10.59 0.34
N LYS A 91 17.86 -9.43 0.16
CA LYS A 91 17.41 -8.93 -1.15
C LYS A 91 17.95 -7.53 -1.46
N GLU A 92 18.07 -7.21 -2.74
CA GLU A 92 18.47 -5.86 -3.19
C GLU A 92 17.31 -4.86 -3.24
N ILE A 93 16.09 -5.30 -2.94
CA ILE A 93 14.89 -4.46 -2.92
C ILE A 93 14.61 -3.90 -1.53
N THR A 94 13.81 -2.84 -1.48
CA THR A 94 13.39 -2.18 -0.24
C THR A 94 12.08 -2.76 0.27
N TRP A 95 11.81 -2.53 1.55
CA TRP A 95 10.56 -3.01 2.17
C TRP A 95 9.31 -2.40 1.55
N ASP A 96 9.37 -1.17 1.03
CA ASP A 96 8.25 -0.56 0.28
C ASP A 96 7.91 -1.36 -0.99
N ILE A 97 8.91 -1.88 -1.70
CA ILE A 97 8.71 -2.69 -2.91
C ILE A 97 8.17 -4.07 -2.53
N GLU A 98 8.87 -4.79 -1.64
CA GLU A 98 8.48 -6.14 -1.20
C GLU A 98 7.05 -6.17 -0.66
N ARG A 99 6.70 -5.20 0.19
CA ARG A 99 5.34 -5.09 0.76
C ARG A 99 4.29 -4.87 -0.32
N ASN A 100 4.57 -4.01 -1.30
CA ASN A 100 3.63 -3.75 -2.38
C ASN A 100 3.43 -4.97 -3.27
N ASP A 101 4.47 -5.76 -3.50
CA ASP A 101 4.35 -6.99 -4.30
C ASP A 101 3.55 -8.06 -3.56
N ARG A 102 3.80 -8.28 -2.26
CA ARG A 102 2.98 -9.16 -1.41
C ARG A 102 1.50 -8.71 -1.40
N LEU A 103 1.24 -7.41 -1.26
CA LEU A 103 -0.13 -6.89 -1.28
C LEU A 103 -0.84 -7.10 -2.62
N LYS A 104 -0.14 -6.99 -3.76
CA LYS A 104 -0.73 -7.28 -5.07
C LYS A 104 -1.18 -8.73 -5.16
N GLU A 105 -0.40 -9.67 -4.64
CA GLU A 105 -0.76 -11.09 -4.63
C GLU A 105 -2.04 -11.33 -3.83
N VAL A 106 -2.12 -10.79 -2.61
CA VAL A 106 -3.32 -10.93 -1.77
C VAL A 106 -4.52 -10.22 -2.37
N ALA A 107 -4.36 -8.99 -2.86
CA ALA A 107 -5.43 -8.21 -3.49
C ALA A 107 -5.96 -8.90 -4.76
N LYS A 108 -5.09 -9.57 -5.52
CA LYS A 108 -5.48 -10.38 -6.68
C LYS A 108 -6.37 -11.55 -6.26
N ILE A 109 -5.99 -12.28 -5.20
CA ILE A 109 -6.81 -13.39 -4.67
C ILE A 109 -8.19 -12.91 -4.24
N VAL A 110 -8.26 -11.80 -3.50
CA VAL A 110 -9.54 -11.21 -3.05
C VAL A 110 -10.42 -10.84 -4.24
N LYS A 111 -9.84 -10.24 -5.28
CA LYS A 111 -10.56 -9.83 -6.49
C LYS A 111 -11.02 -11.01 -7.35
N GLU A 112 -10.17 -12.03 -7.52
CA GLU A 112 -10.49 -13.21 -8.35
C GLU A 112 -11.56 -14.09 -7.72
N LYS A 113 -11.57 -14.18 -6.38
CA LYS A 113 -12.52 -14.99 -5.62
C LYS A 113 -13.72 -14.21 -5.10
N ASP A 114 -13.81 -12.91 -5.40
CA ASP A 114 -14.84 -11.99 -4.91
C ASP A 114 -15.10 -12.13 -3.39
N LEU A 115 -14.01 -12.20 -2.62
CA LEU A 115 -14.10 -12.48 -1.19
C LEU A 115 -14.57 -11.24 -0.41
N PRO A 116 -15.49 -11.39 0.56
CA PRO A 116 -15.83 -10.30 1.44
C PRO A 116 -14.62 -9.90 2.29
N LEU A 117 -14.49 -8.61 2.57
CA LEU A 117 -13.42 -8.07 3.43
C LEU A 117 -13.70 -8.27 4.93
N PHE A 118 -14.95 -8.56 5.29
CA PHE A 118 -15.37 -8.71 6.66
C PHE A 118 -16.22 -9.97 6.81
N GLU A 119 -16.01 -10.67 7.91
CA GLU A 119 -16.76 -11.87 8.26
C GLU A 119 -18.24 -11.54 8.43
N THR A 120 -19.10 -12.35 7.81
CA THR A 120 -20.55 -12.23 7.92
C THR A 120 -21.14 -13.20 8.95
N GLU A 121 -20.39 -14.22 9.33
CA GLU A 121 -20.83 -15.31 10.20
C GLU A 121 -20.31 -15.16 11.64
N GLU A 122 -21.12 -15.58 12.62
CA GLU A 122 -20.68 -15.69 14.01
C GLU A 122 -19.70 -16.86 14.17
N PRO A 123 -18.69 -16.78 15.06
CA PRO A 123 -18.49 -15.78 16.13
C PRO A 123 -17.69 -14.54 15.70
N LEU A 124 -17.12 -14.51 14.50
CA LEU A 124 -16.19 -13.44 14.06
C LEU A 124 -16.88 -12.33 13.28
N LYS A 125 -18.20 -12.34 13.20
CA LYS A 125 -18.99 -11.34 12.49
C LYS A 125 -18.52 -9.91 12.78
N GLY A 126 -18.24 -9.17 11.72
CA GLY A 126 -17.76 -7.80 11.77
C GLY A 126 -16.24 -7.63 11.85
N LEU A 127 -15.48 -8.69 12.13
CA LEU A 127 -14.01 -8.68 12.03
C LEU A 127 -13.57 -8.85 10.57
N PRO A 128 -12.36 -8.40 10.21
CA PRO A 128 -11.80 -8.69 8.89
C PRO A 128 -11.67 -10.19 8.63
N THR A 129 -11.92 -10.59 7.38
CA THR A 129 -11.63 -11.95 6.91
C THR A 129 -10.14 -12.22 6.89
N LYS A 130 -9.75 -13.48 6.76
CA LYS A 130 -8.35 -13.91 6.67
C LYS A 130 -7.51 -13.08 5.68
N GLU A 131 -7.99 -12.93 4.45
CA GLU A 131 -7.28 -12.19 3.40
C GLU A 131 -7.20 -10.70 3.71
N HIS A 132 -8.24 -10.12 4.28
CA HIS A 132 -8.21 -8.72 4.70
C HIS A 132 -7.28 -8.51 5.90
N THR A 133 -7.25 -9.42 6.88
CA THR A 133 -6.26 -9.41 7.97
C THR A 133 -4.84 -9.49 7.42
N HIS A 134 -4.59 -10.32 6.42
CA HIS A 134 -3.28 -10.40 5.77
C HIS A 134 -2.87 -9.06 5.14
N MET A 135 -3.81 -8.38 4.46
CA MET A 135 -3.57 -7.03 3.93
C MET A 135 -3.27 -6.02 5.04
N ILE A 136 -3.98 -6.11 6.18
CA ILE A 136 -3.75 -5.24 7.35
C ILE A 136 -2.37 -5.48 7.95
N MET A 137 -1.91 -6.73 8.00
CA MET A 137 -0.56 -7.08 8.47
C MET A 137 0.54 -6.52 7.57
N LEU A 138 0.27 -6.40 6.27
CA LEU A 138 1.11 -5.66 5.32
C LEU A 138 0.87 -4.13 5.36
N GLY A 139 0.15 -3.63 6.34
CA GLY A 139 -0.10 -2.20 6.56
C GLY A 139 -1.04 -1.56 5.55
N TYR A 140 -2.02 -2.29 5.02
CA TYR A 140 -3.04 -1.76 4.10
C TYR A 140 -4.46 -2.23 4.44
N SER A 141 -5.42 -1.34 4.22
CA SER A 141 -6.84 -1.69 4.13
C SER A 141 -7.54 -0.72 3.20
N SER A 142 -8.49 -1.23 2.40
CA SER A 142 -9.36 -0.41 1.56
C SER A 142 -10.43 0.34 2.39
N ASP A 143 -10.74 -0.12 3.60
CA ASP A 143 -11.72 0.49 4.51
C ASP A 143 -11.09 0.82 5.87
N GLN A 144 -10.17 1.79 5.85
CA GLN A 144 -9.45 2.26 7.04
C GLN A 144 -10.38 2.73 8.17
N SER A 145 -11.52 3.31 7.81
CA SER A 145 -12.49 3.85 8.78
C SER A 145 -13.17 2.73 9.56
N LYS A 146 -13.50 1.62 8.89
CA LYS A 146 -14.14 0.47 9.54
C LYS A 146 -13.16 -0.32 10.37
N ILE A 147 -11.93 -0.55 9.91
CA ILE A 147 -10.92 -1.25 10.73
C ILE A 147 -10.58 -0.48 12.02
N LYS A 148 -10.57 0.86 11.99
CA LYS A 148 -10.36 1.68 13.20
C LYS A 148 -11.48 1.50 14.23
N LYS A 149 -12.69 1.14 13.80
CA LYS A 149 -13.83 0.86 14.69
C LYS A 149 -13.86 -0.59 15.16
N CYS A 150 -13.32 -1.53 14.37
CA CYS A 150 -13.30 -2.94 14.72
C CYS A 150 -12.27 -3.30 15.81
N THR A 151 -11.36 -2.39 16.18
CA THR A 151 -10.34 -2.63 17.22
C THR A 151 -10.95 -2.95 18.58
N SER A 152 -12.11 -2.35 18.92
CA SER A 152 -12.86 -2.70 20.14
C SER A 152 -13.44 -4.11 20.08
N LEU A 153 -13.90 -4.55 18.91
CA LEU A 153 -14.44 -5.90 18.70
C LEU A 153 -13.36 -6.99 18.78
N ILE A 154 -12.13 -6.66 18.37
CA ILE A 154 -10.98 -7.58 18.49
C ILE A 154 -10.69 -7.84 19.97
N LYS A 155 -10.62 -6.77 20.79
CA LYS A 155 -10.43 -6.88 22.23
C LYS A 155 -11.56 -7.71 22.86
N GLU A 156 -12.82 -7.40 22.53
CA GLU A 156 -13.98 -8.11 23.05
C GLU A 156 -14.06 -9.60 22.66
N LYS A 157 -13.70 -9.96 21.41
CA LYS A 157 -13.88 -11.31 20.86
C LYS A 157 -12.64 -12.21 20.93
N LEU A 158 -11.46 -11.66 21.20
CA LEU A 158 -10.19 -12.42 21.27
C LEU A 158 -9.52 -12.36 22.64
N GLU A 159 -9.87 -11.41 23.52
CA GLU A 159 -9.40 -11.39 24.92
C GLU A 159 -10.39 -12.08 25.90
N GLN A 160 -11.33 -12.89 25.38
CA GLN A 160 -12.10 -13.86 26.17
C GLN A 160 -11.38 -15.21 26.22
#